data_AF-A0A0G0DG30-F1
#
_entry.id   AF-A0A0G0DG30-F1
#
_cell.length_a   1.000
_cell.length_b   1.000
_cell.length_c   1.000
_cell.angle_alpha   90.00
_cell.angle_beta   90.00
_cell.angle_gamma   90.00
#
_symmetry.space_group_name_H-M   'P 1'
#
loop_
_entity.id
_entity.type
_entity.pdbx_description
1 polymer ?
#
loop_
_entity_poly.entity_id
_entity_poly.type
_entity_poly.pdbx_seq_one_letter_code
_entity_poly.pdbx_strand_id
1 'polypeptide(L)'
;MEILDNLDKNNLHHAYLIEGAEEEIVPEIFKFMKILGIKTSANPDFCYISVDSFKIEDARNLKSVEHEKSFSTSKKIFLISANNFLLEAQNTLLKIFEEPIENTHFFLIIPNADTLLKTLISRFYLIKTKTKLGDE
;
A
#
# COMPACT_ATOMS: atom_id res chain seq x y z
N MET A 1 4.55 2.85 18.39
CA MET A 1 5.39 3.39 17.30
C MET A 1 4.42 3.91 16.29
N GLU A 2 4.43 5.22 16.01
CA GLU A 2 3.51 5.78 15.03
C GLU A 2 3.98 5.30 13.64
N ILE A 3 3.04 4.88 12.78
CA ILE A 3 3.35 4.41 11.41
C ILE A 3 4.17 5.46 10.66
N LEU A 4 3.89 6.74 10.94
CA LEU A 4 4.57 7.92 10.41
C LEU A 4 6.08 7.92 10.62
N ASP A 5 6.59 7.35 11.73
CA ASP A 5 8.03 7.32 12.02
C ASP A 5 8.82 6.48 11.00
N ASN A 6 8.13 5.60 10.28
CA ASN A 6 8.72 4.71 9.27
C ASN A 6 8.59 5.26 7.84
N LEU A 7 7.96 6.43 7.67
CA LEU A 7 7.69 7.03 6.36
C LEU A 7 8.56 8.27 6.14
N ASP A 8 9.57 8.15 5.29
CA ASP A 8 10.42 9.29 4.91
C ASP A 8 9.71 10.16 3.86
N LYS A 9 9.35 11.38 4.27
CA LYS A 9 8.69 12.38 3.41
C LYS A 9 9.53 12.80 2.18
N ASN A 10 10.85 12.72 2.28
CA ASN A 10 11.78 13.14 1.23
C ASN A 10 12.19 11.99 0.30
N ASN A 11 12.15 10.75 0.79
CA ASN A 11 12.58 9.58 0.06
C ASN A 11 11.66 8.37 0.32
N LEU A 12 10.45 8.43 -0.24
CA LEU A 12 9.49 7.34 -0.10
C LEU A 12 9.95 6.09 -0.86
N HIS A 13 9.88 4.94 -0.19
CA HIS A 13 10.00 3.65 -0.84
C HIS A 13 8.85 3.46 -1.84
N HIS A 14 9.09 2.68 -2.90
CA HIS A 14 8.08 2.44 -3.92
C HIS A 14 6.92 1.58 -3.40
N ALA A 15 7.14 0.72 -2.39
CA ALA A 15 6.10 -0.14 -1.84
C ALA A 15 6.25 -0.39 -0.32
N TYR A 16 5.21 -0.08 0.44
CA TYR A 16 5.11 -0.31 1.87
C TYR A 16 4.08 -1.40 2.15
N LEU A 17 4.43 -2.37 3.00
CA LEU A 17 3.51 -3.38 3.52
C LEU A 17 3.33 -3.10 5.00
N ILE A 18 2.10 -2.80 5.42
CA ILE A 18 1.77 -2.40 6.77
C ILE A 18 0.87 -3.48 7.37
N GLU A 19 1.40 -4.17 8.36
CA GLU A 19 0.69 -5.21 9.09
C GLU A 19 -0.07 -4.60 10.26
N GLY A 20 -1.40 -4.72 10.28
CA GLY A 20 -2.28 -4.26 11.36
C GLY A 20 -3.72 -3.97 10.91
N ALA A 21 -4.50 -3.34 11.79
CA ALA A 21 -5.91 -3.03 11.55
C ALA A 21 -6.09 -1.84 10.59
N GLU A 22 -6.99 -1.98 9.61
CA GLU A 22 -7.29 -0.94 8.62
C GLU A 22 -7.76 0.35 9.29
N GLU A 23 -8.66 0.25 10.27
CA GLU A 23 -9.23 1.38 10.99
C GLU A 23 -8.21 2.24 11.74
N GLU A 24 -7.05 1.67 12.09
CA GLU A 24 -5.95 2.39 12.74
C GLU A 24 -4.97 2.95 11.72
N ILE A 25 -4.65 2.18 10.68
CA ILE A 25 -3.60 2.50 9.72
C ILE A 25 -4.06 3.53 8.70
N VAL A 26 -5.27 3.37 8.15
CA VAL A 26 -5.77 4.23 7.07
C VAL A 26 -5.78 5.71 7.49
N PRO A 27 -6.32 6.11 8.67
CA PRO A 27 -6.28 7.51 9.10
C PRO A 27 -4.86 8.09 9.16
N GLU A 28 -3.87 7.31 9.61
CA GLU A 28 -2.47 7.75 9.68
C GLU A 28 -1.86 7.94 8.28
N ILE A 29 -2.19 7.07 7.32
CA ILE A 29 -1.76 7.26 5.93
C ILE A 29 -2.41 8.52 5.32
N PHE A 30 -3.70 8.75 5.55
CA PHE A 30 -4.37 9.97 5.08
C PHE A 30 -3.76 11.24 5.69
N LYS A 31 -3.43 11.21 6.98
CA LYS A 31 -2.70 12.29 7.68
C LYS A 31 -1.32 12.51 7.05
N PHE A 32 -0.60 11.45 6.72
CA PHE A 32 0.69 11.53 6.03
C PHE A 32 0.56 12.17 4.63
N MET A 33 -0.43 11.76 3.83
CA MET A 33 -0.68 12.35 2.51
C MET A 33 -0.95 13.86 2.62
N LYS A 34 -1.70 14.28 3.63
CA LYS A 34 -1.93 15.71 3.92
C LYS A 34 -0.63 16.46 4.24
N ILE A 35 0.27 15.86 5.01
CA ILE A 35 1.60 16.43 5.32
C ILE A 35 2.44 16.59 4.04
N LEU A 36 2.34 15.65 3.11
CA LEU A 36 2.98 15.73 1.79
C LEU A 36 2.31 16.72 0.82
N GLY A 37 1.18 17.32 1.20
CA GLY A 37 0.39 18.19 0.33
C GLY A 37 -0.37 17.43 -0.77
N ILE A 38 -0.49 16.11 -0.66
CA ILE A 38 -1.23 15.28 -1.61
C ILE A 38 -2.72 15.32 -1.24
N LYS A 39 -3.57 15.71 -2.19
CA LYS A 39 -5.02 15.63 -2.03
C LYS A 39 -5.46 14.17 -2.19
N THR A 40 -6.22 13.66 -1.24
CA THR A 40 -6.76 12.28 -1.31
C THR A 40 -8.19 12.22 -1.82
N SER A 41 -8.84 13.38 -1.98
CA SER A 41 -10.20 13.51 -2.54
C SER A 41 -10.13 14.19 -3.90
N ALA A 42 -10.87 13.64 -4.87
CA ALA A 42 -10.93 14.12 -6.26
C ALA A 42 -9.54 14.28 -6.90
N ASN A 43 -8.63 13.36 -6.61
CA ASN A 43 -7.28 13.33 -7.16
C ASN A 43 -7.10 12.05 -8.01
N PRO A 44 -6.88 12.17 -9.34
CA PRO A 44 -6.63 11.01 -10.20
C PRO A 44 -5.31 10.31 -9.89
N ASP A 45 -4.38 10.98 -9.21
CA ASP A 45 -3.09 10.43 -8.81
C ASP A 45 -3.14 9.78 -7.40
N PHE A 46 -4.31 9.72 -6.75
CA PHE A 46 -4.52 8.99 -5.50
C PHE A 46 -5.65 7.96 -5.66
N CYS A 47 -5.33 6.68 -5.52
CA CYS A 47 -6.28 5.58 -5.59
C CYS A 47 -6.37 4.88 -4.24
N TYR A 48 -7.58 4.76 -3.70
CA TYR A 48 -7.85 3.97 -2.50
C TYR A 48 -8.75 2.78 -2.84
N ILE A 49 -8.27 1.57 -2.52
CA ILE A 49 -9.00 0.31 -2.69
C ILE A 49 -9.13 -0.33 -1.29
N SER A 50 -10.36 -0.57 -0.85
CA SER A 50 -10.64 -1.35 0.36
C SER A 50 -11.60 -2.47 -0.01
N VAL A 51 -11.15 -3.72 0.16
CA VAL A 51 -11.88 -4.93 -0.20
C VAL A 51 -11.64 -5.99 0.85
N ASP A 52 -12.60 -6.90 1.05
CA ASP A 52 -12.38 -8.01 1.99
C ASP A 52 -11.29 -8.99 1.49
N SER A 53 -11.39 -9.39 0.21
CA SER A 53 -10.45 -10.31 -0.43
C SER A 53 -9.97 -9.71 -1.75
N PHE A 54 -8.66 -9.52 -1.87
CA PHE A 54 -8.01 -8.96 -3.05
C PHE A 54 -7.76 -10.07 -4.08
N LYS A 55 -8.44 -9.98 -5.22
CA LYS A 55 -8.48 -11.02 -6.26
C LYS A 55 -7.57 -10.68 -7.43
N ILE A 56 -7.43 -11.63 -8.34
CA ILE A 56 -6.65 -11.44 -9.58
C ILE A 56 -7.20 -10.29 -10.43
N GLU A 57 -8.52 -10.10 -10.48
CA GLU A 57 -9.13 -8.99 -11.21
C GLU A 57 -8.73 -7.64 -10.63
N ASP A 58 -8.70 -7.52 -9.30
CA ASP A 58 -8.24 -6.31 -8.61
C ASP A 58 -6.76 -6.03 -8.92
N ALA A 59 -5.91 -7.06 -8.94
CA ALA A 59 -4.50 -6.91 -9.32
C ALA A 59 -4.31 -6.47 -10.78
N ARG A 60 -5.15 -6.97 -11.70
CA ARG A 60 -5.11 -6.57 -13.12
C ARG A 60 -5.61 -5.14 -13.32
N ASN A 61 -6.65 -4.75 -12.58
CA ASN A 61 -7.14 -3.38 -12.57
C ASN A 61 -6.08 -2.44 -12.01
N LEU A 62 -5.44 -2.80 -10.90
CA LEU A 62 -4.34 -2.05 -10.31
C LEU A 62 -3.20 -1.83 -11.33
N LYS A 63 -2.76 -2.90 -12.00
CA LYS A 63 -1.74 -2.80 -13.06
C LYS A 63 -2.15 -1.83 -14.17
N SER A 64 -3.40 -1.90 -14.61
CA SER A 64 -3.91 -1.05 -15.68
C SER A 64 -3.91 0.42 -15.25
N VAL A 65 -4.42 0.71 -14.06
CA VAL A 65 -4.46 2.06 -13.49
C VAL A 65 -3.06 2.58 -13.23
N GLU A 66 -2.13 1.75 -12.75
CA GLU A 66 -0.72 2.13 -12.51
C GLU A 66 -0.05 2.69 -13.77
N HIS A 67 -0.21 2.00 -14.91
CA HIS A 67 0.38 2.38 -16.20
C HIS A 67 -0.28 3.62 -16.84
N GLU A 68 -1.42 4.08 -16.35
CA GLU A 68 -1.98 5.36 -16.79
C GLU A 68 -1.03 6.50 -16.42
N LYS A 69 -0.78 7.41 -17.36
CA LYS A 69 0.09 8.57 -17.10
C LYS A 69 -0.47 9.35 -15.91
N SER A 70 0.41 9.66 -14.95
CA SER A 70 0.12 10.62 -13.90
C SER A 70 -0.36 11.93 -14.53
N PHE A 71 -1.47 12.47 -14.02
CA PHE A 71 -2.05 13.71 -14.55
C PHE A 71 -1.30 14.94 -14.05
N SER A 72 -0.53 14.79 -12.97
CA SER A 72 0.39 15.79 -12.45
C SER A 72 1.86 15.33 -12.55
N THR A 73 2.79 16.28 -12.43
CA THR A 73 4.22 15.99 -12.23
C THR A 73 4.54 15.48 -10.82
N SER A 74 3.51 15.08 -10.04
CA SER A 74 3.64 14.69 -8.64
C SER A 74 3.62 13.17 -8.46
N LYS A 75 3.57 12.71 -7.21
CA LYS A 75 3.59 11.30 -6.84
C LYS A 75 2.22 10.66 -7.07
N LYS A 76 2.21 9.49 -7.70
CA LYS A 76 1.03 8.64 -7.82
C LYS A 76 1.00 7.66 -6.67
N ILE A 77 -0.11 7.63 -5.93
CA ILE A 77 -0.24 6.89 -4.68
C ILE A 77 -1.37 5.87 -4.79
N PHE A 78 -1.06 4.63 -4.44
CA PHE A 78 -2.02 3.55 -4.28
C PHE A 78 -2.08 3.13 -2.82
N LEU A 79 -3.26 3.26 -2.21
CA LEU A 79 -3.56 2.73 -0.88
C LEU A 79 -4.49 1.53 -1.06
N ILE A 80 -4.06 0.35 -0.63
CA ILE A 80 -4.79 -0.90 -0.79
C ILE A 80 -4.93 -1.52 0.59
N SER A 81 -6.17 -1.73 1.03
CA SER A 81 -6.47 -2.48 2.24
C SER A 81 -7.25 -3.73 1.88
N ALA A 82 -6.81 -4.87 2.42
CA ALA A 82 -7.57 -6.10 2.34
C ALA A 82 -7.29 -7.05 3.51
N ASN A 83 -8.30 -7.86 3.87
CA ASN A 83 -8.14 -8.88 4.90
C ASN A 83 -7.31 -10.07 4.39
N ASN A 84 -7.38 -10.37 3.09
CA ASN A 84 -6.53 -11.36 2.45
C ASN A 84 -6.25 -11.03 0.98
N PHE A 85 -5.18 -11.62 0.45
CA PHE A 85 -4.84 -11.57 -0.98
C PHE A 85 -4.82 -12.99 -1.54
N LEU A 86 -5.59 -13.25 -2.59
CA LEU A 86 -5.58 -14.55 -3.25
C LEU A 86 -4.22 -14.80 -3.93
N LEU A 87 -3.80 -16.06 -3.99
CA LEU A 87 -2.48 -16.45 -4.50
C LEU A 87 -2.23 -15.92 -5.94
N GLU A 88 -3.24 -15.98 -6.79
CA GLU A 88 -3.17 -15.48 -8.17
C GLU A 88 -3.01 -13.96 -8.24
N ALA A 89 -3.62 -13.25 -7.29
CA ALA A 89 -3.45 -11.81 -7.13
C ALA A 89 -2.01 -11.50 -6.70
N GLN A 90 -1.49 -12.21 -5.69
CA GLN A 90 -0.12 -12.04 -5.21
C GLN A 90 0.93 -12.30 -6.31
N ASN A 91 0.74 -13.33 -7.13
CA ASN A 91 1.62 -13.60 -8.27
C ASN A 91 1.55 -12.51 -9.36
N THR A 92 0.39 -11.86 -9.51
CA THR A 92 0.24 -10.72 -10.42
C THR A 92 0.96 -9.49 -9.86
N LEU A 93 0.81 -9.24 -8.55
CA LEU A 93 1.48 -8.16 -7.83
C LEU A 93 3.01 -8.28 -7.89
N LEU A 94 3.58 -9.49 -7.84
CA LEU A 94 5.02 -9.69 -8.02
C LEU A 94 5.56 -9.01 -9.28
N LYS A 95 4.82 -9.09 -10.39
CA LYS A 95 5.21 -8.49 -11.68
C LYS A 95 5.11 -6.96 -11.66
N ILE A 96 4.22 -6.40 -10.85
CA ILE A 96 4.07 -4.94 -10.67
C ILE A 96 5.29 -4.41 -9.90
N PHE A 97 5.67 -5.10 -8.82
CA PHE A 97 6.75 -4.67 -7.94
C PHE A 97 8.16 -5.06 -8.43
N GLU A 98 8.29 -5.82 -9.53
CA GLU A 98 9.59 -6.11 -10.15
C GLU A 98 10.16 -4.91 -10.91
N GLU A 99 9.30 -4.12 -11.55
CA GLU A 99 9.68 -2.95 -12.35
C GLU A 99 8.86 -1.74 -11.88
N PRO A 100 9.19 -1.16 -10.70
CA PRO A 100 8.42 -0.07 -10.14
C PRO A 100 8.47 1.16 -11.05
N ILE A 101 7.31 1.74 -11.31
CA ILE A 101 7.21 3.00 -12.08
C ILE A 101 7.72 4.16 -11.22
N GLU A 102 8.54 5.04 -11.81
CA GLU A 102 9.05 6.23 -11.13
C GLU A 102 7.91 7.09 -10.57
N ASN A 103 8.11 7.63 -9.37
CA ASN A 103 7.13 8.44 -8.63
C ASN A 103 5.80 7.74 -8.33
N THR A 104 5.74 6.41 -8.43
CA THR A 104 4.59 5.61 -7.99
C THR A 104 4.90 4.95 -6.65
N HIS A 105 3.99 5.10 -5.69
CA HIS A 105 4.14 4.53 -4.36
C HIS A 105 2.90 3.74 -3.94
N PHE A 106 3.14 2.58 -3.34
CA PHE A 106 2.11 1.66 -2.88
C PHE A 106 2.14 1.53 -1.36
N PHE A 107 0.95 1.52 -0.76
CA PHE A 107 0.72 1.25 0.66
C PHE A 107 -0.27 0.09 0.74
N LEU A 108 0.23 -1.09 1.06
CA LEU A 108 -0.56 -2.30 1.24
C LEU A 108 -0.82 -2.50 2.73
N ILE A 109 -2.08 -2.66 3.12
CA ILE A 109 -2.50 -2.89 4.50
C ILE A 109 -3.11 -4.29 4.59
N ILE A 110 -2.63 -5.06 5.56
CA ILE A 110 -3.12 -6.42 5.82
C ILE A 110 -3.11 -6.73 7.32
N PRO A 111 -4.10 -7.46 7.87
CA PRO A 111 -4.09 -7.83 9.28
C PRO A 111 -2.92 -8.74 9.67
N ASN A 112 -2.47 -9.59 8.75
CA ASN A 112 -1.39 -10.54 8.99
C ASN A 112 -0.54 -10.74 7.72
N ALA A 113 0.71 -10.30 7.77
CA ALA A 113 1.63 -10.34 6.64
C ALA A 113 2.09 -11.78 6.30
N ASP A 114 2.03 -12.72 7.25
CA ASP A 114 2.43 -14.12 7.04
C ASP A 114 1.50 -14.86 6.07
N THR A 115 0.34 -14.28 5.76
CA THR A 115 -0.59 -14.80 4.72
C THR A 115 -0.10 -14.53 3.28
N LEU A 116 0.91 -13.66 3.13
CA LEU A 116 1.50 -13.32 1.84
C LEU A 116 2.71 -14.21 1.52
N LEU A 117 2.96 -14.39 0.22
CA LEU A 117 4.16 -15.05 -0.28
C LEU A 117 5.41 -14.31 0.20
N LYS A 118 6.38 -15.05 0.74
CA LYS A 118 7.68 -14.47 1.15
C LYS A 118 8.39 -13.72 0.02
N THR A 119 8.25 -14.20 -1.22
CA THR A 119 8.77 -13.53 -2.41
C THR A 119 8.10 -12.19 -2.66
N LEU A 120 6.82 -12.05 -2.34
CA LEU A 120 6.10 -10.80 -2.43
C LEU A 120 6.56 -9.84 -1.33
N ILE A 121 6.55 -10.30 -0.06
CA ILE A 121 6.99 -9.51 1.10
C ILE A 121 8.40 -8.92 0.89
N SER A 122 9.32 -9.67 0.27
CA SER A 122 10.69 -9.21 0.01
C SER A 122 10.81 -7.96 -0.87
N ARG A 123 9.76 -7.58 -1.60
CA ARG A 123 9.70 -6.37 -2.43
C ARG A 123 9.11 -5.16 -1.70
N PHE A 124 8.65 -5.35 -0.46
CA PHE A 124 8.07 -4.28 0.35
C PHE A 124 9.00 -3.87 1.49
N TYR A 125 8.85 -2.61 1.89
CA TYR A 125 9.26 -2.17 3.20
C TYR A 125 8.17 -2.55 4.22
N LEU A 126 8.44 -3.56 5.05
CA LEU A 126 7.49 -4.08 6.03
C LEU A 126 7.47 -3.24 7.31
N ILE A 127 6.30 -2.72 7.66
CA ILE A 127 6.01 -2.00 8.90
C ILE A 127 5.03 -2.84 9.70
N LYS A 128 5.42 -3.29 10.88
CA LYS A 128 4.51 -4.00 11.80
C LYS A 128 3.95 -3.01 12.82
N THR A 129 2.64 -2.82 12.85
CA THR A 129 2.05 -2.12 14.00
C THR A 129 2.16 -3.06 15.19
N LYS A 130 2.73 -2.57 16.29
CA LYS A 130 2.66 -3.32 17.54
C LYS A 130 1.19 -3.31 17.96
N THR A 131 0.45 -4.36 17.62
CA THR A 131 -0.72 -4.73 18.43
C THR A 131 -0.17 -4.83 19.85
N LYS A 132 -0.76 -4.10 20.80
CA LYS A 132 -0.51 -4.39 22.21
C LYS A 132 -0.98 -5.83 22.41
N LEU A 133 -0.08 -6.80 22.25
CA LEU A 133 -0.29 -8.10 22.85
C LEU A 133 -0.49 -7.78 24.34
N GLY A 134 -1.65 -8.15 24.86
CA GLY A 134 -1.93 -8.04 26.27
C GLY A 134 -0.78 -8.70 27.02
N ASP A 135 -0.03 -7.89 27.75
CA ASP A 135 0.76 -8.38 28.86
C ASP A 135 -0.22 -9.12 29.78
N GLU A 136 0.10 -10.39 30.04
CA GLU A 136 -0.60 -11.28 30.98
C GLU A 136 -0.81 -10.67 32.36
#